data_AF-A0A537JAZ0-F1
#
_entry.id   AF-A0A537JAZ0-F1
#
_cell.length_a   1.000
_cell.length_b   1.000
_cell.length_c   1.000
_cell.angle_alpha   90.00
_cell.angle_beta   90.00
_cell.angle_gamma   90.00
#
_symmetry.space_group_name_H-M   'P 1'
#
loop_
_entity.id
_entity.type
_entity.pdbx_description
1 polymer ?
#
loop_
_entity_poly.entity_id
_entity_poly.type
_entity_poly.pdbx_seq_one_letter_code
_entity_poly.pdbx_strand_id
1 'polypeptide(L)' 'MFLTPLYRHYCPAGRCLEQIRPLSNKYTPPADACTTYRLTFTALQAFEKDLHQQVHLENNILFPKAVEAFNREKTMLN' A
#
# COMPACT_ATOMS: atom_id res chain seq x y z
N MET A 1 1.54 -10.07 -13.01
CA MET A 1 2.85 -10.08 -12.31
C MET A 1 2.89 -8.76 -11.54
N PHE A 2 2.53 -8.64 -10.26
CA PHE A 2 2.72 -9.48 -9.08
C PHE A 2 1.54 -9.29 -8.13
N LEU A 3 0.61 -10.24 -7.97
CA LEU A 3 -0.34 -10.21 -6.84
C LEU A 3 -0.75 -11.66 -6.51
N THR A 4 -0.11 -12.23 -5.49
CA THR A 4 -0.38 -13.55 -4.89
C THR A 4 -1.51 -13.48 -3.85
N PRO A 5 -2.10 -14.62 -3.42
CA PRO A 5 -3.49 -14.70 -2.93
C PRO A 5 -3.81 -13.97 -1.62
N LEU A 6 -2.80 -13.63 -0.81
CA LEU A 6 -3.01 -12.95 0.48
C LEU A 6 -3.50 -11.49 0.32
N TYR A 7 -3.34 -10.92 -0.88
CA TYR A 7 -3.67 -9.53 -1.18
C TYR A 7 -5.18 -9.24 -1.36
N ARG A 8 -6.04 -10.26 -1.26
CA ARG A 8 -7.48 -10.08 -1.52
C ARG A 8 -8.21 -9.22 -0.48
N HIS A 9 -7.59 -8.93 0.68
CA HIS A 9 -8.18 -8.07 1.71
C HIS A 9 -7.73 -6.59 1.67
N TYR A 10 -6.55 -6.24 1.10
CA TYR A 10 -6.13 -4.84 0.85
C TYR A 10 -6.68 -4.24 -0.45
N CYS A 11 -7.52 -5.02 -1.14
CA CYS A 11 -8.12 -4.76 -2.44
C CYS A 11 -8.98 -3.48 -2.55
N PRO A 12 -9.55 -2.86 -1.50
CA PRO A 12 -10.24 -1.58 -1.65
C PRO A 12 -9.26 -0.41 -1.81
N ALA A 13 -8.35 -0.20 -0.86
CA ALA A 13 -7.54 1.01 -0.81
C ALA A 13 -6.59 1.14 -2.01
N GLY A 14 -5.88 0.07 -2.38
CA GLY A 14 -4.98 0.07 -3.53
C GLY A 14 -5.71 0.36 -4.85
N ARG A 15 -6.83 -0.33 -5.11
CA ARG A 15 -7.63 -0.10 -6.33
C ARG A 15 -8.31 1.27 -6.32
N CYS A 16 -8.75 1.75 -5.17
CA CYS A 16 -9.26 3.11 -5.02
C CYS A 16 -8.17 4.13 -5.38
N LEU A 17 -6.94 3.98 -4.88
CA LEU A 17 -5.85 4.89 -5.19
C LEU A 17 -5.43 4.82 -6.66
N GLU A 18 -5.44 3.64 -7.27
CA GLU A 18 -5.23 3.48 -8.72
C GLU A 18 -6.25 4.27 -9.55
N GLN A 19 -7.51 4.34 -9.09
CA GLN A 19 -8.55 5.15 -9.74
C GLN A 19 -8.45 6.65 -9.40
N ILE A 20 -8.14 6.98 -8.15
CA ILE A 20 -8.02 8.36 -7.67
C ILE A 20 -6.85 9.08 -8.34
N ARG A 21 -5.73 8.40 -8.58
CA ARG A 21 -4.51 9.00 -9.15
C ARG A 21 -4.75 9.70 -10.50
N PRO A 22 -5.39 9.09 -11.51
CA PRO A 22 -5.72 9.80 -12.75
C PRO A 22 -6.81 10.86 -12.53
N LEU A 23 -7.83 10.61 -11.71
CA LEU A 23 -8.93 11.56 -11.45
C LEU A 23 -8.45 12.85 -10.77
N SER A 24 -7.41 12.76 -9.95
CA SER A 24 -6.77 13.87 -9.24
C SER A 24 -5.62 14.51 -10.01
N ASN A 25 -5.40 14.14 -11.28
CA ASN A 25 -4.24 14.56 -12.06
C ASN A 25 -2.91 14.36 -11.29
N LYS A 26 -2.67 13.14 -10.80
CA LYS A 26 -1.52 12.77 -9.96
C LYS A 26 -1.41 13.62 -8.69
N TYR A 27 -2.54 13.85 -8.03
CA TYR A 27 -2.61 14.72 -6.84
C TYR A 27 -2.16 16.16 -7.10
N THR A 28 -2.48 16.71 -8.27
CA THR A 28 -2.20 18.12 -8.59
C THR A 28 -3.46 18.96 -8.41
N PRO A 29 -3.57 19.77 -7.33
CA PRO A 29 -4.70 20.68 -7.17
C PRO A 29 -4.61 21.86 -8.17
N PRO A 30 -5.75 22.46 -8.58
CA PRO A 30 -5.77 23.61 -9.46
C PRO A 30 -5.20 24.88 -8.78
N ALA A 31 -4.84 25.89 -9.58
CA ALA A 31 -4.16 27.09 -9.08
C ALA A 31 -5.01 27.93 -8.11
N ASP A 32 -6.33 27.89 -8.25
CA ASP A 32 -7.33 28.57 -7.45
C ASP A 32 -7.83 27.73 -6.26
N ALA A 33 -7.29 26.53 -6.05
CA ALA A 33 -7.69 25.66 -4.94
C ALA A 33 -7.46 26.31 -3.58
N CYS A 34 -8.47 26.20 -2.71
CA CYS A 34 -8.37 26.63 -1.31
C CYS A 34 -7.35 25.78 -0.53
N THR A 35 -6.90 26.30 0.61
CA THR A 35 -5.89 25.65 1.46
C THR A 35 -6.28 24.23 1.86
N THR A 36 -7.53 24.01 2.25
CA THR A 36 -8.03 22.68 2.64
C THR A 36 -7.89 21.68 1.49
N TYR A 37 -8.28 22.07 0.27
CA TYR A 37 -8.20 21.19 -0.90
C TYR A 37 -6.74 20.80 -1.23
N ARG A 38 -5.82 21.76 -1.13
CA ARG A 38 -4.37 21.51 -1.31
C ARG A 38 -3.83 20.54 -0.26
N LEU A 39 -4.17 20.76 1.00
CA LEU A 39 -3.76 19.88 2.10
C LEU A 39 -4.30 18.45 1.92
N THR A 40 -5.56 18.31 1.47
CA THR A 40 -6.14 17.00 1.17
C THR A 40 -5.34 16.25 0.10
N PHE A 41 -4.95 16.93 -0.99
CA PHE A 41 -4.16 16.31 -2.07
C PHE A 41 -2.76 15.90 -1.59
N THR A 42 -2.10 16.73 -0.78
CA THR A 42 -0.81 16.39 -0.14
C THR A 42 -0.94 15.18 0.77
N ALA A 43 -1.96 15.16 1.63
CA ALA A 43 -2.20 14.04 2.55
C ALA A 43 -2.49 12.73 1.78
N LEU A 44 -3.24 12.82 0.69
CA LEU A 44 -3.59 11.67 -0.15
C LEU A 44 -2.36 11.10 -0.89
N GLN A 45 -1.46 11.96 -1.35
CA GLN A 45 -0.19 11.54 -1.95
C GLN A 45 0.72 10.86 -0.91
N ALA A 46 0.80 11.41 0.31
CA ALA A 46 1.55 10.79 1.40
C ALA A 46 0.97 9.41 1.76
N PHE A 47 -0.36 9.31 1.84
CA PHE A 47 -1.05 8.05 2.09
C PHE A 47 -0.76 6.97 1.02
N GLU A 48 -0.76 7.33 -0.27
CA GLU A 48 -0.39 6.39 -1.35
C GLU A 48 1.04 5.87 -1.16
N LYS A 49 1.98 6.75 -0.81
CA LYS A 49 3.38 6.38 -0.57
C LYS A 49 3.51 5.43 0.61
N ASP A 50 2.84 5.72 1.73
CA ASP A 50 2.90 4.88 2.93
C ASP A 50 2.29 3.50 2.69
N LEU A 51 1.18 3.43 1.93
CA LEU A 51 0.58 2.17 1.53
C LEU A 51 1.56 1.32 0.70
N HIS A 52 2.24 1.92 -0.28
CA HIS A 52 3.26 1.21 -1.07
C HIS A 52 4.42 0.71 -0.19
N GLN A 53 4.86 1.52 0.78
CA GLN A 53 5.91 1.12 1.71
C GLN A 53 5.47 -0.08 2.55
N GLN A 54 4.26 -0.05 3.10
CA GLN A 54 3.72 -1.14 3.89
C GLN A 54 3.69 -2.45 3.08
N VAL A 55 3.14 -2.40 1.87
CA VAL A 55 3.07 -3.56 0.97
C VAL A 55 4.46 -4.12 0.66
N HIS A 56 5.45 -3.24 0.45
CA HIS A 56 6.83 -3.67 0.23
C HIS A 56 7.41 -4.37 1.46
N LEU A 57 7.25 -3.78 2.65
CA LEU A 57 7.74 -4.36 3.91
C LEU A 57 7.07 -5.72 4.21
N GLU A 58 5.76 -5.82 4.00
CA GLU A 58 5.01 -7.05 4.23
C GLU A 58 5.47 -8.17 3.28
N ASN A 59 5.41 -7.91 1.97
CA ASN A 59 5.64 -8.93 0.96
C ASN A 59 7.11 -9.36 0.84
N ASN A 60 8.05 -8.43 1.03
CA ASN A 60 9.46 -8.70 0.77
C ASN A 60 10.28 -8.95 2.04
N ILE A 61 9.77 -8.61 3.22
CA ILE A 61 10.53 -8.72 4.47
C ILE A 61 9.76 -9.52 5.51
N LEU A 62 8.56 -9.08 5.89
CA LEU A 62 7.85 -9.66 7.03
C LEU A 62 7.35 -11.07 6.75
N PHE A 63 6.64 -11.28 5.63
CA PHE A 63 6.06 -12.60 5.31
C PHE A 63 7.13 -13.66 5.04
N PRO A 64 8.21 -13.40 4.27
CA PRO A 64 9.29 -14.38 4.11
C PRO A 64 9.88 -14.82 5.45
N LYS A 65 10.15 -13.87 6.35
CA LYS A 65 10.68 -14.16 7.69
C LYS A 65 9.70 -14.96 8.55
N ALA A 66 8.40 -14.63 8.48
CA ALA A 66 7.37 -15.36 9.22
C ALA A 66 7.26 -16.82 8.74
N VAL A 67 7.34 -17.05 7.43
CA VAL A 67 7.34 -18.41 6.85
C VAL A 67 8.59 -19.18 7.27
N GLU A 68 9.76 -18.55 7.25
CA GLU A 68 11.01 -19.18 7.71
C GLU A 68 10.93 -19.59 9.18
N ALA A 69 10.45 -18.68 10.04
CA ALA A 69 10.28 -18.95 11.47
C ALA A 69 9.30 -20.10 11.73
N PHE A 70 8.15 -20.10 11.04
CA PHE A 70 7.15 -21.15 11.14
C PHE A 70 7.69 -22.52 10.69
N ASN A 71 8.43 -22.56 9.59
CA ASN A 71 9.04 -23.81 9.11
C ASN A 71 10.11 -24.33 10.08
N ARG A 72 10.90 -23.43 10.68
CA ARG A 72 11.92 -23.78 11.67
C ARG A 72 11.30 -24.44 12.91
N GLU A 73 10.21 -23.87 13.43
CA GLU A 73 9.46 -24.45 14.55
C GLU A 73 8.90 -25.84 14.18
N LYS A 74 8.34 -25.98 12.98
CA LYS A 74 7.83 -27.26 12.48
C LYS A 74 8.91 -28.33 12.35
N THR A 75 10.15 -27.97 12.01
CA THR A 75 11.28 -28.90 11.98
C THR A 75 11.73 -29.35 13.37
N MET A 76 11.51 -28.55 14.42
CA MET A 76 11.86 -28.90 15.80
C MET A 76 10.84 -29.81 16.49
N LEU A 77 9.64 -29.93 15.92
CA LEU A 77 8.52 -30.72 16.46
C LEU A 77 8.37 -32.11 15.80
N ASN A 78 9.25 -32.47 14.85
CA ASN A 78 9.34 -33.79 14.22
C ASN A 78 10.67 -34.46 14.56
#